data_AF-A0A6N3DWU5-F1
#
_entry.id   AF-A0A6N3DWU5-F1
#
_cell.length_a   1.000
_cell.length_b   1.000
_cell.length_c   1.000
_cell.angle_alpha   90.00
_cell.angle_beta   90.00
_cell.angle_gamma   90.00
#
_symmetry.space_group_name_H-M   'P 1'
#
loop_
_entity.id
_entity.type
_entity.pdbx_description
1 polymer ?
#
loop_
_entity_poly.entity_id
_entity_poly.type
_entity_poly.pdbx_seq_one_letter_code
_entity_poly.pdbx_strand_id
1 'polypeptide(L)'
;MEQLGFRESFIEGSILAELDKKQKKQWKELSIEDKRHFIKLYKEIFKFNKEKFYQDLEHIFQERGILGEEKTPEQIQHDKLIDFFRTQGIPNPTETTIEAFKFQQIFANFDNFYHVMGQFTFNIEKQAQFNYYMSQQKQNFIHIAQRDKIIKQNDEIIELLKKIADK
;
A
#
# COMPACT_ATOMS: atom_id res chain seq x y z
N MET A 1 -5.62 -8.09 25.96
CA MET A 1 -4.68 -8.11 24.83
C MET A 1 -3.30 -8.24 25.41
N GLU A 2 -2.62 -9.36 25.19
CA GLU A 2 -1.19 -9.42 25.51
C GLU A 2 -0.44 -8.36 24.69
N GLN A 3 0.64 -7.82 25.25
CA GLN A 3 1.51 -6.86 24.58
C GLN A 3 2.95 -7.23 24.91
N LEU A 4 3.88 -6.81 24.06
CA LEU A 4 5.30 -6.94 24.34
C LEU A 4 5.67 -6.01 25.50
N GLY A 5 6.51 -6.50 26.42
CA GLY A 5 7.05 -5.67 27.49
C GLY A 5 8.04 -4.64 26.94
N PHE A 6 8.33 -3.58 27.71
CA PHE A 6 9.22 -2.49 27.28
C PHE A 6 10.57 -2.97 26.70
N ARG A 7 11.22 -3.93 27.35
CA ARG A 7 12.50 -4.50 26.89
C ARG A 7 12.36 -5.33 25.61
N GLU A 8 11.21 -5.97 25.43
CA GLU A 8 10.90 -6.75 24.23
C GLU A 8 10.64 -5.81 23.05
N SER A 9 9.84 -4.75 23.24
CA SER A 9 9.58 -3.72 22.24
C SER A 9 10.85 -2.98 21.78
N PHE A 10 11.80 -2.73 22.68
CA PHE A 10 13.08 -2.13 22.31
C PHE A 10 13.88 -3.02 21.36
N ILE A 11 13.87 -4.33 21.61
CA ILE A 11 14.60 -5.31 20.80
C ILE A 11 13.86 -5.60 19.50
N GLU A 12 12.52 -5.62 19.53
CA GLU A 12 11.69 -5.61 18.33
C GLU A 12 12.06 -4.43 17.42
N GLY A 13 12.25 -3.22 17.99
CA GLY A 13 12.74 -2.08 17.22
C GLY A 13 14.10 -2.31 16.56
N SER A 14 15.01 -3.03 17.23
CA SER A 14 16.31 -3.40 16.67
C SER A 14 16.18 -4.43 15.54
N ILE A 15 15.33 -5.44 15.71
CA ILE A 15 15.02 -6.44 14.68
C ILE A 15 14.42 -5.74 13.46
N LEU A 16 13.40 -4.90 13.68
CA LEU A 16 12.75 -4.14 12.63
C LEU A 16 13.74 -3.24 11.89
N ALA A 17 14.76 -2.67 12.53
CA ALA A 17 15.76 -1.88 11.81
C ALA A 17 16.51 -2.70 10.74
N GLU A 18 16.75 -3.98 11.01
CA GLU A 18 17.47 -4.93 10.15
C GLU A 18 16.61 -5.58 9.06
N LEU A 19 15.28 -5.54 9.20
CA LEU A 19 14.35 -6.13 8.24
C LEU A 19 14.08 -5.20 7.05
N ASP A 20 13.90 -5.80 5.88
CA ASP A 20 13.45 -5.07 4.69
C ASP A 20 11.95 -4.68 4.79
N LYS A 21 11.45 -3.96 3.78
CA LYS A 21 10.06 -3.46 3.77
C LYS A 21 9.02 -4.59 3.72
N LYS A 22 9.33 -5.73 3.09
CA LYS A 22 8.46 -6.91 2.98
C LYS A 22 8.41 -7.64 4.32
N GLN A 23 9.58 -7.96 4.87
CA GLN A 23 9.74 -8.60 6.17
C GLN A 23 9.11 -7.79 7.30
N LYS A 24 9.19 -6.45 7.27
CA LYS A 24 8.50 -5.57 8.23
C LYS A 24 6.97 -5.70 8.18
N LYS A 25 6.39 -5.91 7.00
CA LYS A 25 4.94 -6.12 6.87
C LYS A 25 4.56 -7.49 7.43
N GLN A 26 5.31 -8.52 7.05
CA GLN A 26 5.13 -9.90 7.53
C GLN A 26 5.26 -9.98 9.05
N TRP A 27 6.23 -9.26 9.63
CA TRP A 27 6.40 -9.16 11.08
C TRP A 27 5.18 -8.60 11.79
N LYS A 28 4.42 -7.68 11.16
CA LYS A 28 3.21 -7.13 11.78
C LYS A 28 2.08 -8.16 11.89
N GLU A 29 2.08 -9.17 11.02
CA GLU A 29 1.09 -10.24 10.97
C GLU A 29 1.41 -11.37 11.97
N LEU A 30 2.63 -11.42 12.52
CA LEU A 30 3.01 -12.39 13.53
C LEU A 30 2.23 -12.22 14.84
N SER A 31 1.94 -13.36 15.47
CA SER A 31 1.43 -13.40 16.84
C SER A 31 2.47 -12.85 17.83
N ILE A 32 2.01 -12.45 19.01
CA ILE A 32 2.92 -11.94 20.06
C ILE A 32 3.85 -13.05 20.56
N GLU A 33 3.39 -14.30 20.56
CA GLU A 33 4.19 -15.47 20.93
C GLU A 33 5.34 -15.69 19.95
N ASP A 34 5.06 -15.62 18.64
CA ASP A 34 6.10 -15.73 17.60
C ASP A 34 7.10 -14.56 17.71
N LYS A 35 6.62 -13.34 17.96
CA LYS A 35 7.50 -12.18 18.18
C LYS A 35 8.41 -12.36 19.40
N ARG A 36 7.90 -12.89 20.51
CA ARG A 36 8.72 -13.21 21.70
C ARG A 36 9.75 -14.29 21.39
N HIS A 37 9.39 -15.30 20.61
CA HIS A 37 10.32 -16.33 20.15
C HIS A 37 11.48 -15.72 19.36
N PHE A 38 11.18 -14.84 18.39
CA PHE A 38 12.23 -14.15 17.63
C PHE A 38 13.07 -13.18 18.45
N ILE A 39 12.48 -12.47 19.42
CA ILE A 39 13.23 -11.61 20.33
C ILE A 39 14.24 -12.42 21.14
N LYS A 40 13.89 -13.66 21.50
CA LYS A 40 14.80 -14.59 22.17
C LYS A 40 15.91 -15.06 21.22
N LEU A 41 15.55 -15.54 20.03
CA LEU A 41 16.53 -15.95 19.00
C LEU A 41 17.48 -14.81 18.62
N TYR A 42 16.97 -13.58 18.54
CA TYR A 42 17.77 -12.41 18.23
C TYR A 42 18.81 -12.11 19.32
N LYS A 43 18.45 -12.29 20.60
CA LYS A 43 19.43 -12.14 21.70
C LYS A 43 20.50 -13.23 21.70
N GLU A 44 20.10 -14.46 21.40
CA GLU A 44 20.93 -15.65 21.56
C GLU A 44 21.82 -15.93 20.34
N ILE A 45 21.29 -15.74 19.13
CA ILE A 45 21.90 -16.23 17.90
C ILE A 45 22.35 -15.10 16.98
N PHE A 46 21.62 -13.98 16.90
CA PHE A 46 21.90 -12.94 15.89
C PHE A 46 23.32 -12.38 15.95
N LYS A 47 23.90 -12.24 17.15
CA LYS A 47 25.29 -11.74 17.32
C LYS A 47 26.35 -12.72 16.81
N PHE A 48 26.04 -14.00 16.72
CA PHE A 48 26.99 -15.08 16.40
C PHE A 48 26.72 -15.70 15.03
N ASN A 49 25.47 -15.73 14.58
CA ASN A 49 25.05 -16.33 13.32
C ASN A 49 23.81 -15.62 12.75
N LYS A 50 24.07 -14.54 12.00
CA LYS A 50 23.03 -13.71 11.39
C LYS A 50 22.23 -14.46 10.32
N GLU A 51 22.87 -15.32 9.55
CA GLU A 51 22.24 -16.09 8.47
C GLU A 51 21.20 -17.07 9.02
N LYS A 52 21.54 -17.78 10.10
CA LYS A 52 20.62 -18.71 10.76
C LYS A 52 19.36 -18.01 11.28
N PHE A 53 19.51 -16.80 11.83
CA PHE A 53 18.35 -16.01 12.27
C PHE A 53 17.39 -15.70 11.12
N TYR A 54 17.90 -15.33 9.94
CA TYR A 54 17.06 -15.06 8.78
C TYR A 54 16.40 -16.32 8.22
N GLN A 55 17.10 -17.47 8.22
CA GLN A 55 16.52 -18.75 7.81
C GLN A 55 15.36 -19.16 8.71
N ASP A 56 15.52 -19.05 10.03
CA ASP A 56 14.46 -19.37 11.00
C ASP A 56 13.27 -18.40 10.85
N LEU A 57 13.56 -17.12 10.55
CA LEU A 57 12.55 -16.10 10.31
C LEU A 57 11.73 -16.35 9.03
N GLU A 58 12.41 -16.72 7.96
CA GLU A 58 11.76 -17.07 6.70
C GLU A 58 10.95 -18.35 6.84
N HIS A 59 11.47 -19.38 7.50
CA HIS A 59 10.78 -20.66 7.74
C HIS A 59 9.42 -20.45 8.43
N ILE A 60 9.40 -19.69 9.52
CA ILE A 60 8.16 -19.40 10.27
C ILE A 60 7.20 -18.55 9.42
N PHE A 61 7.69 -17.62 8.60
CA PHE A 61 6.82 -16.93 7.65
C PHE A 61 6.17 -17.90 6.66
N GLN A 62 6.87 -18.95 6.21
CA GLN A 62 6.29 -19.98 5.35
C GLN A 62 5.27 -20.83 6.10
N GLU A 63 5.63 -21.35 7.28
CA GLU A 63 4.76 -22.19 8.12
C GLU A 63 3.46 -21.49 8.51
N ARG A 64 3.53 -20.19 8.78
CA ARG A 64 2.35 -19.38 9.14
C ARG A 64 1.56 -18.89 7.92
N GLY A 65 1.98 -19.19 6.70
CA GLY A 65 1.35 -18.71 5.47
C GLY A 65 1.46 -17.18 5.28
N ILE A 66 2.43 -16.55 5.95
CA ILE A 66 2.70 -15.10 5.92
C ILE A 66 3.62 -14.75 4.74
N LEU A 67 4.19 -15.76 4.06
CA LEU A 67 4.69 -15.59 2.70
C LEU A 67 3.52 -15.29 1.76
N GLY A 68 3.18 -14.00 1.63
CA GLY A 68 2.43 -13.54 0.48
C GLY A 68 3.21 -13.85 -0.80
N GLU A 69 2.50 -14.28 -1.85
CA GLU A 69 3.07 -14.44 -3.19
C GLU A 69 3.94 -13.23 -3.51
N GLU A 70 5.14 -13.47 -4.07
CA GLU A 70 6.00 -12.38 -4.50
C GLU A 70 5.29 -11.61 -5.61
N LYS A 71 4.74 -10.46 -5.22
CA LYS A 71 4.06 -9.59 -6.17
C LYS A 71 5.06 -9.09 -7.20
N THR A 72 4.74 -9.25 -8.47
CA THR A 72 5.57 -8.70 -9.55
C THR A 72 5.65 -7.17 -9.43
N PRO A 73 6.68 -6.53 -10.01
CA PRO A 73 6.76 -5.07 -10.05
C PRO A 73 5.49 -4.42 -10.63
N GLU A 74 4.81 -5.06 -11.60
CA GLU A 74 3.55 -4.56 -12.14
C GLU A 74 2.42 -4.64 -11.10
N GLN A 75 2.30 -5.76 -10.38
CA GLN A 75 1.28 -5.93 -9.33
C GLN A 75 1.47 -4.93 -8.19
N ILE A 76 2.71 -4.65 -7.81
CA ILE A 76 3.03 -3.63 -6.79
C ILE A 76 2.61 -2.23 -7.25
N GLN A 77 2.85 -1.88 -8.51
CA GLN A 77 2.42 -0.59 -9.07
C GLN A 77 0.90 -0.49 -9.16
N HIS A 78 0.25 -1.57 -9.58
CA HIS A 78 -1.20 -1.67 -9.66
C HIS A 78 -1.85 -1.49 -8.29
N ASP A 79 -1.36 -2.18 -7.26
CA ASP A 79 -1.86 -2.04 -5.89
C ASP A 79 -1.70 -0.62 -5.34
N LYS A 80 -0.56 0.03 -5.61
CA LYS A 80 -0.34 1.43 -5.23
C LYS A 80 -1.34 2.37 -5.89
N LEU A 81 -1.68 2.15 -7.17
CA LEU A 81 -2.69 2.93 -7.87
C LEU A 81 -4.08 2.71 -7.26
N ILE A 82 -4.45 1.46 -6.94
CA ILE A 82 -5.71 1.18 -6.25
C ILE A 82 -5.79 1.90 -4.90
N ASP A 83 -4.73 1.81 -4.09
CA ASP A 83 -4.69 2.49 -2.79
C ASP A 83 -4.78 4.02 -2.96
N PHE A 84 -4.11 4.57 -3.98
CA PHE A 84 -4.22 5.99 -4.34
C PHE A 84 -5.66 6.38 -4.64
N PHE A 85 -6.35 5.67 -5.55
CA PHE A 85 -7.75 5.94 -5.88
C PHE A 85 -8.69 5.83 -4.67
N ARG A 86 -8.42 4.88 -3.76
CA ARG A 86 -9.18 4.76 -2.50
C ARG A 86 -9.07 6.03 -1.66
N THR A 87 -7.88 6.65 -1.57
CA THR A 87 -7.72 7.93 -0.86
C THR A 87 -8.48 9.08 -1.52
N GLN A 88 -8.76 8.98 -2.81
CA GLN A 88 -9.52 9.98 -3.58
C GLN A 88 -11.03 9.67 -3.61
N GLY A 89 -11.51 8.69 -2.82
CA GLY A 89 -12.93 8.34 -2.74
C GLY A 89 -13.43 7.41 -3.84
N ILE A 90 -12.53 6.72 -4.55
CA ILE A 90 -12.85 5.76 -5.61
C ILE A 90 -12.47 4.35 -5.11
N PRO A 91 -13.35 3.69 -4.34
CA PRO A 91 -13.12 2.31 -3.93
C PRO A 91 -13.27 1.37 -5.14
N ASN A 92 -12.29 0.49 -5.33
CA ASN A 92 -12.24 -0.52 -6.39
C ASN A 92 -12.37 0.09 -7.80
N PRO A 93 -11.43 0.94 -8.25
CA PRO A 93 -11.49 1.55 -9.57
C PRO A 93 -11.59 0.49 -10.68
N THR A 94 -12.33 0.80 -11.75
CA THR A 94 -12.43 0.00 -12.97
C THR A 94 -11.09 -0.07 -13.70
N GLU A 95 -10.87 -1.12 -14.49
CA GLU A 95 -9.64 -1.27 -15.28
C GLU A 95 -9.40 -0.06 -16.19
N THR A 96 -10.46 0.44 -16.86
CA THR A 96 -10.39 1.66 -17.68
C THR A 96 -9.86 2.86 -16.89
N THR A 97 -10.25 3.01 -15.63
CA THR A 97 -9.78 4.10 -14.75
C THR A 97 -8.33 3.88 -14.33
N ILE A 98 -7.93 2.63 -14.03
CA ILE A 98 -6.56 2.27 -13.67
C ILE A 98 -5.60 2.48 -14.85
N GLU A 99 -5.94 1.99 -16.04
CA GLU A 99 -5.14 2.11 -17.25
C GLU A 99 -4.92 3.57 -17.64
N ALA A 100 -5.96 4.39 -17.63
CA ALA A 100 -5.86 5.82 -17.95
C ALA A 100 -4.80 6.54 -17.09
N PHE A 101 -4.67 6.16 -15.81
CA PHE A 101 -3.69 6.72 -14.90
C PHE A 101 -2.30 6.10 -15.03
N LYS A 102 -2.23 4.78 -15.28
CA LYS A 102 -0.98 4.05 -15.47
C LYS A 102 -0.20 4.59 -16.68
N PHE A 103 -0.88 4.82 -17.81
CA PHE A 103 -0.23 5.31 -19.04
C PHE A 103 0.20 6.77 -18.97
N GLN A 104 -0.48 7.59 -18.16
CA GLN A 104 -0.22 9.04 -18.09
C GLN A 104 0.81 9.41 -17.00
N GLN A 105 1.41 8.42 -16.30
CA GLN A 105 2.32 8.62 -15.16
C GLN A 105 1.80 9.62 -14.12
N ILE A 106 0.47 9.78 -14.01
CA ILE A 106 -0.16 10.83 -13.19
C ILE A 106 0.28 10.69 -11.74
N PHE A 107 0.43 9.47 -11.23
CA PHE A 107 0.87 9.24 -9.86
C PHE A 107 2.26 9.83 -9.56
N ALA A 108 3.23 9.62 -10.45
CA ALA A 108 4.59 10.16 -10.28
C ALA A 108 4.60 11.69 -10.40
N ASN A 109 3.82 12.24 -11.32
CA ASN A 109 3.68 13.68 -11.50
C ASN A 109 2.92 14.34 -10.34
N PHE A 110 1.95 13.64 -9.74
CA PHE A 110 1.22 14.07 -8.56
C PHE A 110 2.15 14.13 -7.35
N ASP A 111 2.90 13.06 -7.08
CA ASP A 111 3.87 13.02 -5.97
C ASP A 111 4.92 14.13 -6.10
N ASN A 112 5.50 14.29 -7.31
CA ASN A 112 6.43 15.37 -7.61
C ASN A 112 5.81 16.77 -7.42
N PHE A 113 4.54 16.97 -7.82
CA PHE A 113 3.84 18.25 -7.63
C PHE A 113 3.70 18.61 -6.15
N TYR A 114 3.29 17.67 -5.28
CA TYR A 114 3.20 17.93 -3.85
C TYR A 114 4.58 18.17 -3.21
N HIS A 115 5.60 17.41 -3.62
CA HIS A 115 6.95 17.53 -3.09
C HIS A 115 7.65 18.85 -3.47
N VAL A 116 7.61 19.24 -4.76
CA VAL A 116 8.25 20.48 -5.24
C VAL A 116 7.56 21.72 -4.66
N MET A 117 6.23 21.67 -4.49
CA MET A 117 5.46 22.85 -4.09
C MET A 117 5.35 23.02 -2.57
N GLY A 118 5.47 21.93 -1.79
CA GLY A 118 5.59 22.00 -0.33
C GLY A 118 6.83 22.76 0.15
N GLN A 119 7.85 22.91 -0.71
CA GLN A 119 9.06 23.70 -0.43
C GLN A 119 8.88 25.22 -0.66
N PHE A 120 7.80 25.67 -1.31
CA PHE A 120 7.58 27.08 -1.68
C PHE A 120 6.47 27.80 -0.89
N THR A 121 6.19 27.36 0.33
CA THR A 121 5.09 27.84 1.18
C THR A 121 5.17 29.29 1.67
N PHE A 122 6.19 30.08 1.32
CA PHE A 122 6.36 31.47 1.81
C PHE A 122 5.81 32.58 0.90
N ASN A 123 5.26 32.25 -0.28
CA ASN A 123 4.68 33.24 -1.21
C ASN A 123 3.16 33.05 -1.36
N ILE A 124 2.39 34.09 -1.04
CA ILE A 124 0.91 34.10 -1.06
C ILE A 124 0.34 33.81 -2.45
N GLU A 125 0.92 34.37 -3.52
CA GLU A 125 0.48 34.10 -4.89
C GLU A 125 0.69 32.63 -5.26
N LYS A 126 1.82 32.05 -4.86
CA LYS A 126 2.10 30.62 -5.06
C LYS A 126 1.16 29.74 -4.24
N GLN A 127 0.77 30.15 -3.02
CA GLN A 127 -0.25 29.46 -2.22
C GLN A 127 -1.64 29.52 -2.87
N ALA A 128 -2.02 30.66 -3.45
CA ALA A 128 -3.30 30.81 -4.14
C ALA A 128 -3.36 29.94 -5.42
N GLN A 129 -2.29 29.95 -6.22
CA GLN A 129 -2.15 29.06 -7.38
C GLN A 129 -2.21 27.59 -6.96
N PHE A 130 -1.52 27.22 -5.87
CA PHE A 130 -1.60 25.88 -5.29
C PHE A 130 -3.04 25.49 -4.93
N ASN A 131 -3.75 26.33 -4.16
CA ASN A 131 -5.13 26.05 -3.77
C ASN A 131 -6.06 25.89 -4.98
N TYR A 132 -5.82 26.68 -6.03
CA TYR A 132 -6.54 26.55 -7.30
C TYR A 132 -6.27 25.19 -7.96
N TYR A 133 -5.01 24.83 -8.19
CA TYR A 133 -4.66 23.53 -8.79
C TYR A 133 -5.16 22.35 -7.95
N MET A 134 -5.05 22.42 -6.64
CA MET A 134 -5.59 21.43 -5.71
C MET A 134 -7.11 21.31 -5.84
N SER A 135 -7.82 22.42 -5.97
CA SER A 135 -9.27 22.43 -6.15
C SER A 135 -9.66 21.80 -7.50
N GLN A 136 -8.93 22.12 -8.57
CA GLN A 136 -9.11 21.52 -9.89
C GLN A 136 -8.84 20.00 -9.88
N GLN A 137 -7.76 19.57 -9.22
CA GLN A 137 -7.46 18.14 -9.06
C GLN A 137 -8.57 17.42 -8.30
N LYS A 138 -9.05 17.98 -7.19
CA LYS A 138 -10.18 17.42 -6.43
C LYS A 138 -11.44 17.31 -7.29
N GLN A 139 -11.78 18.34 -8.06
CA GLN A 139 -12.89 18.32 -9.00
C GLN A 139 -12.73 17.21 -10.05
N ASN A 140 -11.53 17.06 -10.62
CA ASN A 140 -11.24 15.98 -11.57
C ASN A 140 -11.44 14.60 -10.95
N PHE A 141 -10.98 14.36 -9.71
CA PHE A 141 -11.21 13.08 -9.03
C PHE A 141 -12.69 12.82 -8.73
N ILE A 142 -13.47 13.86 -8.39
CA ILE A 142 -14.93 13.72 -8.25
C ILE A 142 -15.55 13.26 -9.57
N HIS A 143 -15.16 13.86 -10.70
CA HIS A 143 -15.65 13.46 -12.01
C HIS A 143 -15.22 12.03 -12.39
N ILE A 144 -13.97 11.65 -12.09
CA ILE A 144 -13.49 10.29 -12.31
C ILE A 144 -14.31 9.30 -11.47
N ALA A 145 -14.57 9.60 -10.20
CA ALA A 145 -15.38 8.75 -9.34
C ALA A 145 -16.80 8.55 -9.86
N GLN A 146 -17.43 9.62 -10.34
CA GLN A 146 -18.75 9.56 -10.96
C GLN A 146 -18.75 8.70 -12.23
N ARG A 147 -17.76 8.89 -13.10
CA ARG A 147 -17.62 8.12 -14.35
C ARG A 147 -17.33 6.65 -14.08
N ASP A 148 -16.45 6.35 -13.13
CA ASP A 148 -16.13 4.99 -12.70
C ASP A 148 -17.37 4.24 -12.21
N LYS A 149 -18.22 4.93 -11.43
CA LYS A 149 -19.51 4.37 -11.01
C LYS A 149 -20.46 4.11 -12.17
N ILE A 150 -20.52 5.02 -13.15
CA ILE A 150 -21.34 4.83 -14.37
C ILE A 150 -20.85 3.63 -15.18
N ILE A 151 -19.54 3.45 -15.33
CA ILE A 151 -18.96 2.29 -16.02
C ILE A 151 -19.41 1.00 -15.34
N LYS A 152 -19.26 0.91 -14.00
CA LYS A 152 -19.71 -0.26 -13.22
C LYS A 152 -21.20 -0.56 -13.42
N GLN A 153 -22.04 0.47 -13.39
CA GLN A 153 -23.47 0.31 -13.64
C GLN A 153 -23.77 -0.21 -15.05
N ASN A 154 -23.02 0.24 -16.06
CA ASN A 154 -23.16 -0.25 -17.43
C ASN A 154 -22.73 -1.71 -17.55
N ASP A 155 -21.63 -2.11 -16.91
CA ASP A 155 -21.17 -3.50 -16.90
C ASP A 155 -22.23 -4.43 -16.28
N GLU A 156 -22.83 -4.02 -15.15
CA GLU A 156 -23.94 -4.75 -14.53
C GLU A 156 -25.17 -4.86 -15.45
N ILE A 157 -25.55 -3.78 -16.15
CA ILE A 157 -26.66 -3.79 -17.11
C ILE A 157 -26.36 -4.75 -18.27
N ILE A 158 -25.16 -4.71 -18.84
CA ILE A 158 -24.76 -5.60 -19.94
C ILE A 158 -24.85 -7.07 -19.51
N GLU A 159 -24.36 -7.40 -18.31
CA GLU A 159 -24.44 -8.76 -17.78
C GLU A 159 -25.89 -9.22 -17.56
N LEU A 160 -26.78 -8.34 -17.10
CA LEU A 160 -28.21 -8.64 -17.00
C LEU A 160 -28.84 -8.87 -18.38
N LEU A 161 -28.48 -8.05 -19.38
CA LEU A 161 -28.99 -8.20 -20.75
C LEU A 161 -28.54 -9.51 -21.39
N LYS A 162 -27.28 -9.93 -21.20
CA LYS A 162 -26.79 -11.23 -21.68
C LYS A 162 -27.62 -12.38 -21.10
N LYS A 163 -27.85 -12.38 -19.78
CA LYS A 163 -28.69 -13.40 -19.11
C LYS A 163 -30.13 -13.45 -19.60
N ILE A 164 -30.67 -12.32 -20.09
CA ILE A 164 -32.01 -12.27 -20.68
C ILE A 164 -31.97 -12.80 -22.12
N ALA A 165 -30.94 -12.46 -22.89
CA ALA A 165 -30.78 -12.91 -24.27
C ALA A 165 -30.48 -14.43 -24.37
N ASP A 166 -29.82 -14.99 -23.36
CA ASP A 166 -29.50 -16.43 -23.27
C ASP A 166 -30.68 -17.28 -22.73
N LYS A 167 -31.85 -16.67 -22.45
CA LYS A 167 -33.10 -17.35 -22.11
C LYS A 167 -33.99 -17.53 -23.33
#